data_AF-A0A351KGG9-F1
#
_entry.id   AF-A0A351KGG9-F1
#
_cell.length_a   1.000
_cell.length_b   1.000
_cell.length_c   1.000
_cell.angle_alpha   90.00
_cell.angle_beta   90.00
_cell.angle_gamma   90.00
#
_symmetry.space_group_name_H-M   'P 1'
#
loop_
_entity.id
_entity.type
_entity.pdbx_description
1 polymer ?
#
loop_
_entity_poly.entity_id
_entity_poly.type
_entity_poly.pdbx_seq_one_letter_code
_entity_poly.pdbx_strand_id
1 'polypeptide(L)'
;MKISKKDALAWFEFFSALPVDEELMTKQQEIVYSTFAQIEAAVDHRNDMLMSEIKGLKTLRNRTFFVGNESKFPKGCRSCLLGTGLGAIRKTNKCNLKCKFCYNYGEMEDIPPIGEGMWEIGGTKFYEKDIDLLLSIQQKPTGISYVYLEPFMEIEKYYSIIKRFSDAQVYQHLYTNGTLATEETLKALGEAGL
;
A
#
# COMPACT_ATOMS: atom_id res chain seq x y z
N MET A 1 -7.87 36.38 12.79
CA MET A 1 -9.07 37.14 12.41
C MET A 1 -10.26 36.19 12.31
N LYS A 2 -11.51 36.65 12.50
CA LYS A 2 -12.72 35.86 12.19
C LYS A 2 -13.44 36.52 11.02
N ILE A 3 -13.80 35.74 10.01
CA ILE A 3 -14.48 36.20 8.79
C ILE A 3 -15.85 35.51 8.66
N SER A 4 -16.85 36.25 8.18
CA SER A 4 -18.17 35.67 7.92
C SER A 4 -18.13 34.79 6.67
N LYS A 5 -19.04 33.82 6.54
CA LYS A 5 -19.14 32.99 5.33
C LYS A 5 -19.39 33.83 4.08
N LYS A 6 -20.20 34.89 4.20
CA LYS A 6 -20.53 35.79 3.10
C LYS A 6 -19.30 36.56 2.62
N ASP A 7 -18.53 37.10 3.56
CA ASP A 7 -17.34 37.87 3.21
C ASP A 7 -16.24 36.95 2.67
N ALA A 8 -16.06 35.77 3.28
CA ALA A 8 -15.13 34.77 2.76
C ALA A 8 -15.47 34.36 1.33
N LEU A 9 -16.74 34.12 1.02
CA LEU A 9 -17.18 33.80 -0.33
C LEU A 9 -16.87 34.93 -1.31
N ALA A 10 -17.22 36.17 -0.98
CA ALA A 10 -16.96 37.33 -1.83
C ALA A 10 -15.45 37.52 -2.10
N TRP A 11 -14.60 37.32 -1.08
CA TRP A 11 -13.16 37.39 -1.25
C TRP A 11 -12.61 36.27 -2.14
N PHE A 12 -13.08 35.03 -1.99
CA PHE A 12 -12.63 33.91 -2.82
C PHE A 12 -13.15 33.99 -4.26
N GLU A 13 -14.35 34.53 -4.48
CA GLU A 13 -14.84 34.88 -5.83
C GLU A 13 -13.92 35.93 -6.47
N PHE A 14 -13.55 36.98 -5.73
CA PHE A 14 -12.58 37.96 -6.20
C PHE A 14 -11.22 37.33 -6.51
N PHE A 15 -10.67 36.51 -5.61
CA PHE A 15 -9.39 35.82 -5.83
C PHE A 15 -9.43 34.92 -7.07
N SER A 16 -10.55 34.26 -7.33
CA SER A 16 -10.72 33.40 -8.51
C SER A 16 -10.75 34.16 -9.84
N ALA A 17 -10.99 35.47 -9.80
CA ALA A 17 -11.01 36.35 -10.98
C ALA A 17 -9.67 37.04 -11.24
N LEU A 18 -8.68 36.90 -10.34
CA LEU A 18 -7.34 37.45 -10.54
C LEU A 18 -6.56 36.65 -11.60
N PRO A 19 -5.63 37.29 -12.34
CA PRO A 19 -4.66 36.59 -13.16
C PRO A 19 -3.87 35.54 -12.35
N VAL A 20 -3.50 34.43 -12.98
CA VAL A 20 -2.83 33.30 -12.31
C VAL A 20 -1.48 33.70 -11.69
N ASP A 21 -0.83 34.71 -12.26
CA ASP A 21 0.46 35.27 -11.86
C ASP A 21 0.36 36.42 -10.85
N GLU A 22 -0.85 36.88 -10.51
CA GLU A 22 -1.05 37.95 -9.53
C GLU A 22 -0.90 37.41 -8.10
N GLU A 23 0.07 37.93 -7.36
CA GLU A 23 0.28 37.56 -5.96
C GLU A 23 -0.69 38.27 -5.01
N LEU A 24 -1.18 37.54 -4.00
CA LEU A 24 -2.03 38.12 -2.97
C LEU A 24 -1.20 38.99 -2.01
N MET A 25 -1.69 40.19 -1.73
CA MET A 25 -1.13 41.09 -0.72
C MET A 25 -1.23 40.46 0.68
N THR A 26 -0.37 40.88 1.61
CA THR A 26 -0.33 40.34 2.99
C THR A 26 -1.69 40.28 3.68
N LYS A 27 -2.50 41.34 3.56
CA LYS A 27 -3.85 41.39 4.15
C LYS A 27 -4.84 40.42 3.49
N GLN A 28 -4.68 40.14 2.20
CA GLN A 28 -5.48 39.14 1.49
C GLN A 28 -5.05 37.72 1.90
N GLN A 29 -3.76 37.48 2.12
CA GLN A 29 -3.27 36.21 2.67
C GLN A 29 -3.83 35.96 4.08
N GLU A 30 -3.91 36.98 4.94
CA GLU A 30 -4.56 36.85 6.26
C GLU A 30 -6.03 36.43 6.15
N ILE A 31 -6.75 36.90 5.13
CA ILE A 31 -8.12 36.49 4.80
C ILE A 31 -8.16 35.02 4.38
N VAL A 32 -7.26 34.60 3.49
CA VAL A 32 -7.16 33.20 3.03
C VAL A 32 -6.89 32.27 4.21
N TYR A 33 -5.86 32.54 5.02
CA TYR A 33 -5.51 31.68 6.16
C TYR A 33 -6.61 31.66 7.23
N SER A 34 -7.26 32.79 7.51
CA SER A 34 -8.39 32.82 8.44
C SER A 34 -9.58 32.01 7.93
N THR A 35 -9.83 32.05 6.62
CA THR A 35 -10.88 31.26 5.98
C THR A 35 -10.55 29.77 6.05
N PHE A 36 -9.33 29.36 5.69
CA PHE A 36 -8.88 27.97 5.79
C PHE A 36 -8.96 27.44 7.22
N ALA A 37 -8.45 28.17 8.22
CA ALA A 37 -8.54 27.75 9.61
C ALA A 37 -10.01 27.60 10.09
N GLN A 38 -10.93 28.43 9.61
CA GLN A 38 -12.36 28.30 9.92
C GLN A 38 -13.02 27.12 9.20
N ILE A 39 -12.59 26.80 7.97
CA ILE A 39 -13.05 25.61 7.24
C ILE A 39 -12.54 24.35 7.93
N GLU A 40 -11.24 24.27 8.23
CA GLU A 40 -10.61 23.16 8.95
C GLU A 40 -11.33 22.90 10.28
N ALA A 41 -11.50 23.93 11.12
CA ALA A 41 -12.20 23.78 12.39
C ALA A 41 -13.65 23.28 12.23
N ALA A 42 -14.36 23.69 11.17
CA ALA A 42 -15.71 23.22 10.90
C ALA A 42 -15.74 21.77 10.39
N VAL A 43 -14.77 21.39 9.56
CA VAL A 43 -14.60 20.01 9.06
C VAL A 43 -14.19 19.08 10.18
N ASP A 44 -13.23 19.47 11.02
CA ASP A 44 -12.76 18.71 12.17
C ASP A 44 -13.90 18.48 13.16
N HIS A 45 -14.65 19.53 13.53
CA HIS A 45 -15.81 19.39 14.40
C HIS A 45 -16.85 18.42 13.82
N ARG A 46 -17.13 18.51 12.50
CA ARG A 46 -18.05 17.59 11.83
C ARG A 46 -17.51 16.15 11.84
N ASN A 47 -16.22 15.96 11.58
CA ASN A 47 -15.59 14.65 11.59
C ASN A 47 -15.62 14.04 12.98
N ASP A 48 -15.31 14.81 14.02
CA ASP A 48 -15.37 14.36 15.42
C ASP A 48 -16.78 13.92 15.82
N MET A 49 -17.79 14.70 15.44
CA MET A 49 -19.20 14.34 15.64
C MET A 49 -19.53 13.02 14.94
N LEU A 50 -19.24 12.89 13.65
CA LEU A 50 -19.51 11.68 12.87
C LEU A 50 -18.73 10.46 13.38
N MET A 51 -17.47 10.63 13.78
CA MET A 51 -16.65 9.56 14.34
C MET A 51 -17.17 9.10 15.69
N SER A 52 -17.68 10.02 16.52
CA SER A 52 -18.28 9.70 17.83
C SER A 52 -19.55 8.84 17.71
N GLU A 53 -20.25 8.92 16.56
CA GLU A 53 -21.42 8.09 16.26
C GLU A 53 -21.04 6.64 15.89
N ILE A 54 -19.78 6.38 15.51
CA ILE A 54 -19.31 5.05 15.13
C ILE A 54 -19.02 4.22 16.38
N LYS A 55 -19.96 3.34 16.73
CA LYS A 55 -19.83 2.45 17.90
C LYS A 55 -18.58 1.58 17.82
N GLY A 56 -17.72 1.69 18.82
CA GLY A 56 -16.52 0.86 18.96
C GLY A 56 -15.38 1.25 18.02
N LEU A 57 -15.41 2.47 17.47
CA LEU A 57 -14.31 3.06 16.73
C LEU A 57 -13.05 3.13 17.61
N LYS A 58 -11.95 2.64 17.08
CA LYS A 58 -10.63 2.64 17.73
C LYS A 58 -9.58 3.07 16.71
N THR A 59 -8.39 3.38 17.20
CA THR A 59 -7.23 3.61 16.36
C THR A 59 -6.23 2.47 16.51
N LEU A 60 -5.58 2.12 15.42
CA LEU A 60 -4.38 1.30 15.42
C LEU A 60 -3.18 2.25 15.45
N ARG A 61 -2.49 2.31 16.59
CA ARG A 61 -1.36 3.23 16.85
C ARG A 61 -1.62 4.70 16.47
N ASN A 62 -2.83 5.21 16.69
CA ASN A 62 -3.24 6.58 16.31
C ASN A 62 -3.09 6.93 14.82
N ARG A 63 -2.99 5.94 13.93
CA ARG A 63 -2.84 6.17 12.48
C ARG A 63 -4.02 5.68 11.66
N THR A 64 -4.65 4.58 12.06
CA THR A 64 -5.73 3.96 11.28
C THR A 64 -6.94 3.71 12.13
N PHE A 65 -8.08 4.27 11.74
CA PHE A 65 -9.36 3.99 12.37
C PHE A 65 -9.88 2.61 11.96
N PHE A 66 -10.40 1.85 12.92
CA PHE A 66 -11.06 0.58 12.65
C PHE A 66 -12.12 0.26 13.70
N VAL A 67 -13.04 -0.64 13.34
CA VAL A 67 -14.02 -1.24 14.25
C VAL A 67 -13.79 -2.75 14.23
N GLY A 68 -13.82 -3.38 15.40
CA GLY A 68 -13.70 -4.83 15.54
C GLY A 68 -12.68 -5.27 16.59
N ASN A 69 -12.34 -6.56 16.55
CA ASN A 69 -11.37 -7.15 17.45
C ASN A 69 -9.94 -6.91 16.93
N GLU A 70 -9.16 -6.17 17.70
CA GLU A 70 -7.78 -5.85 17.39
C GLU A 70 -6.91 -7.11 17.18
N SER A 71 -7.12 -8.18 17.96
CA SER A 71 -6.34 -9.42 17.84
C SER A 71 -6.60 -10.17 16.53
N LYS A 72 -7.71 -9.88 15.86
CA LYS A 72 -8.06 -10.42 14.53
C LYS A 72 -7.65 -9.49 13.38
N PHE A 73 -7.06 -8.33 13.68
CA PHE A 73 -6.65 -7.40 12.63
C PHE A 73 -5.54 -8.03 11.78
N PRO A 74 -5.70 -8.13 10.45
CA PRO A 74 -4.80 -8.92 9.59
C PRO A 74 -3.34 -8.48 9.71
N LYS A 75 -2.43 -9.45 9.90
CA LYS A 75 -0.98 -9.18 10.01
C LYS A 75 -0.43 -8.45 8.79
N GLY A 76 -0.89 -8.80 7.59
CA GLY A 76 -0.50 -8.09 6.36
C GLY A 76 -0.88 -6.62 6.37
N CYS A 77 -2.11 -6.29 6.77
CA CYS A 77 -2.53 -4.89 6.92
C CYS A 77 -1.71 -4.16 8.00
N ARG A 78 -1.38 -4.83 9.11
CA ARG A 78 -0.47 -4.25 10.12
C ARG A 78 0.92 -3.96 9.55
N SER A 79 1.47 -4.86 8.73
CA SER A 79 2.75 -4.65 8.03
C SER A 79 2.70 -3.44 7.10
N CYS A 80 1.64 -3.31 6.30
CA CYS A 80 1.43 -2.18 5.41
C CYS A 80 1.29 -0.84 6.14
N LEU A 81 0.42 -0.79 7.15
CA LEU A 81 0.03 0.46 7.80
C LEU A 81 1.06 0.95 8.82
N LEU A 82 1.75 0.02 9.49
CA LEU A 82 2.58 0.31 10.67
C LEU A 82 4.01 -0.23 10.60
N GLY A 83 4.32 -1.04 9.60
CA GLY A 83 5.63 -1.65 9.41
C GLY A 83 6.38 -1.00 8.24
N THR A 84 7.22 -1.80 7.58
CA THR A 84 8.00 -1.38 6.41
C THR A 84 7.25 -1.64 5.09
N GLY A 85 5.93 -1.85 5.14
CA GLY A 85 5.13 -2.24 3.97
C GLY A 85 5.03 -3.76 3.78
N LEU A 86 4.42 -4.17 2.66
CA LEU A 86 4.58 -5.50 2.09
C LEU A 86 5.49 -5.35 0.86
N GLY A 87 6.79 -5.60 1.03
CA GLY A 87 7.73 -5.51 -0.09
C GLY A 87 7.31 -6.44 -1.22
N ALA A 88 7.11 -5.90 -2.43
CA ALA A 88 6.69 -6.67 -3.58
C ALA A 88 7.84 -7.57 -4.07
N ILE A 89 7.56 -8.86 -4.24
CA ILE A 89 8.49 -9.87 -4.74
C ILE A 89 7.90 -10.49 -6.00
N ARG A 90 8.73 -10.59 -7.04
CA ARG A 90 8.35 -11.12 -8.35
C ARG A 90 9.42 -12.06 -8.92
N LYS A 91 8.96 -13.16 -9.52
CA LYS A 91 9.78 -14.07 -10.35
C LYS A 91 9.26 -14.21 -11.78
N THR A 92 7.95 -14.37 -11.91
CA THR A 92 7.28 -14.61 -13.19
C THR A 92 7.13 -13.32 -13.99
N ASN A 93 7.19 -13.42 -15.31
CA ASN A 93 6.73 -12.38 -16.25
C ASN A 93 5.55 -12.84 -17.10
N LYS A 94 4.85 -13.90 -16.66
CA LYS A 94 3.74 -14.51 -17.39
C LYS A 94 2.50 -14.65 -16.51
N CYS A 95 1.35 -14.60 -17.16
CA CYS A 95 0.05 -14.92 -16.57
C CYS A 95 -0.73 -15.80 -17.55
N ASN A 96 -1.51 -16.75 -17.03
CA ASN A 96 -2.40 -17.58 -17.83
C ASN A 96 -3.74 -16.90 -18.17
N LEU A 97 -4.06 -15.76 -17.54
CA LEU A 97 -5.31 -15.03 -17.75
C LEU A 97 -5.07 -13.63 -18.34
N LYS A 98 -6.04 -13.15 -19.14
CA LYS A 98 -6.07 -11.79 -19.72
C LYS A 98 -7.23 -10.99 -19.14
N CYS A 99 -7.23 -10.80 -17.82
CA CYS A 99 -8.30 -10.11 -17.10
C CYS A 99 -8.39 -8.62 -17.51
N LYS A 100 -9.57 -8.13 -17.89
CA LYS A 100 -9.78 -6.73 -18.34
C LYS A 100 -9.44 -5.66 -17.29
N PHE A 101 -9.42 -6.03 -16.01
CA PHE A 101 -9.07 -5.15 -14.89
C PHE A 101 -7.61 -5.28 -14.46
N CYS A 102 -6.80 -6.13 -15.11
CA CYS A 102 -5.39 -6.28 -14.80
C CYS A 102 -4.64 -4.99 -15.17
N TYR A 103 -3.74 -4.53 -14.29
CA TYR A 103 -2.86 -3.39 -14.60
C TYR A 103 -2.00 -3.61 -15.86
N ASN A 104 -1.69 -4.87 -16.17
CA ASN A 104 -0.90 -5.24 -17.35
C ASN A 104 -1.78 -5.66 -18.55
N TYR A 105 -3.08 -5.37 -18.53
CA TYR A 105 -3.97 -5.71 -19.63
C TYR A 105 -3.54 -4.97 -20.90
N GLY A 106 -3.30 -5.74 -21.98
CA GLY A 106 -2.78 -5.21 -23.25
C GLY A 106 -1.26 -5.32 -23.41
N GLU A 107 -0.52 -5.54 -22.32
CA GLU A 107 0.96 -5.54 -22.30
C GLU A 107 1.55 -6.91 -21.91
N MET A 108 0.71 -7.93 -21.73
CA MET A 108 1.09 -9.24 -21.17
C MET A 108 2.20 -9.98 -21.91
N GLU A 109 2.36 -9.73 -23.22
CA GLU A 109 3.38 -10.37 -24.05
C GLU A 109 4.73 -9.63 -24.02
N ASP A 110 4.75 -8.38 -23.54
CA ASP A 110 5.94 -7.50 -23.55
C ASP A 110 6.43 -7.18 -22.13
N ILE A 111 6.11 -8.04 -21.16
CA ILE A 111 6.58 -7.85 -19.79
C ILE A 111 8.01 -8.40 -19.68
N PRO A 112 9.01 -7.57 -19.31
CA PRO A 112 10.39 -8.02 -19.21
C PRO A 112 10.56 -9.17 -18.21
N PRO A 113 11.42 -10.16 -18.51
CA PRO A 113 11.80 -11.18 -17.54
C PRO A 113 12.71 -10.59 -16.46
N ILE A 114 12.73 -11.21 -15.28
CA ILE A 114 13.62 -10.79 -14.19
C ILE A 114 15.07 -11.16 -14.51
N GLY A 115 15.29 -12.36 -15.03
CA GLY A 115 16.61 -12.91 -15.38
C GLY A 115 16.91 -14.20 -14.61
N GLU A 116 17.87 -14.96 -15.13
CA GLU A 116 18.18 -16.30 -14.63
C GLU A 116 18.73 -16.25 -13.19
N GLY A 117 18.20 -17.12 -12.31
CA GLY A 117 18.60 -17.17 -10.90
C GLY A 117 18.24 -15.94 -10.04
N MET A 118 17.58 -14.93 -10.62
CA MET A 118 17.28 -13.66 -9.95
C MET A 118 15.83 -13.54 -9.52
N TRP A 119 15.61 -12.74 -8.48
CA TRP A 119 14.32 -12.31 -7.94
C TRP A 119 14.26 -10.80 -7.96
N GLU A 120 13.12 -10.22 -8.32
CA GLU A 120 12.89 -8.79 -8.16
C GLU A 120 12.20 -8.56 -6.82
N ILE A 121 12.82 -7.76 -5.96
CA ILE A 121 12.36 -7.43 -4.62
C ILE A 121 12.39 -5.91 -4.48
N GLY A 122 11.21 -5.30 -4.33
CA GLY A 122 11.08 -3.85 -4.20
C GLY A 122 11.67 -3.06 -5.39
N GLY A 123 11.61 -3.62 -6.60
CA GLY A 123 12.16 -3.01 -7.83
C GLY A 123 13.65 -3.23 -8.05
N THR A 124 14.34 -3.96 -7.17
CA THR A 124 15.76 -4.32 -7.35
C THR A 124 15.92 -5.82 -7.57
N LYS A 125 16.87 -6.23 -8.42
CA LYS A 125 17.11 -7.64 -8.73
C LYS A 125 18.23 -8.21 -7.86
N PHE A 126 17.98 -9.38 -7.27
CA PHE A 126 18.93 -10.09 -6.42
C PHE A 126 19.04 -11.55 -6.84
N TYR A 127 20.21 -12.14 -6.75
CA TYR A 127 20.32 -13.60 -6.86
C TYR A 127 19.75 -14.25 -5.61
N GLU A 128 19.10 -15.40 -5.80
CA GLU A 128 18.52 -16.15 -4.68
C GLU A 128 19.56 -16.55 -3.61
N LYS A 129 20.78 -16.90 -4.04
CA LYS A 129 21.89 -17.25 -3.14
C LYS A 129 22.32 -16.12 -2.20
N ASP A 130 22.04 -14.87 -2.57
CA ASP A 130 22.46 -13.68 -1.81
C ASP A 130 21.38 -13.23 -0.80
N ILE A 131 20.18 -13.82 -0.84
CA ILE A 131 19.03 -13.41 -0.01
C ILE A 131 19.32 -13.57 1.48
N ASP A 132 19.97 -14.67 1.89
CA ASP A 132 20.31 -14.88 3.31
C ASP A 132 21.26 -13.79 3.82
N LEU A 133 22.26 -13.43 3.00
CA LEU A 133 23.18 -12.35 3.33
C LEU A 133 22.44 -11.02 3.47
N LEU A 134 21.55 -10.69 2.53
CA LEU A 134 20.74 -9.47 2.59
C LEU A 134 19.90 -9.41 3.87
N LEU A 135 19.25 -10.52 4.24
CA LEU A 135 18.44 -10.63 5.45
C LEU A 135 19.26 -10.61 6.74
N SER A 136 20.56 -10.90 6.66
CA SER A 136 21.48 -10.89 7.80
C SER A 136 22.05 -9.49 8.12
N ILE A 137 22.18 -8.62 7.11
CA ILE A 137 22.83 -7.30 7.26
C ILE A 137 21.85 -6.13 7.25
N GLN A 138 20.68 -6.30 6.62
CA GLN A 138 19.67 -5.24 6.52
C GLN A 138 18.61 -5.36 7.61
N GLN A 139 17.91 -4.27 7.89
CA GLN A 139 16.68 -4.33 8.66
C GLN A 139 15.66 -5.18 7.90
N LYS A 140 15.23 -6.29 8.50
CA LYS A 140 14.27 -7.20 7.89
C LYS A 140 12.92 -6.49 7.67
N PRO A 141 12.26 -6.71 6.52
CA PRO A 141 10.93 -6.18 6.32
C PRO A 141 9.96 -6.81 7.32
N THR A 142 8.97 -6.04 7.78
CA THR A 142 7.90 -6.59 8.63
C THR A 142 7.01 -7.57 7.87
N GLY A 143 6.98 -7.46 6.53
CA GLY A 143 6.33 -8.41 5.66
C GLY A 143 6.66 -8.19 4.19
N ILE A 144 6.40 -9.21 3.40
CA ILE A 144 6.60 -9.25 1.95
C ILE A 144 5.36 -9.80 1.26
N SER A 145 5.22 -9.51 -0.03
CA SER A 145 4.17 -10.14 -0.84
C SER A 145 4.70 -10.63 -2.18
N TYR A 146 4.40 -11.89 -2.50
CA TYR A 146 4.58 -12.46 -3.82
C TYR A 146 3.43 -11.98 -4.71
N VAL A 147 3.76 -11.01 -5.54
CA VAL A 147 2.82 -10.27 -6.40
C VAL A 147 3.40 -10.17 -7.81
N TYR A 148 2.59 -9.66 -8.74
CA TYR A 148 2.78 -9.63 -10.19
C TYR A 148 2.39 -10.91 -10.91
N LEU A 149 1.47 -10.73 -11.87
CA LEU A 149 0.98 -11.76 -12.80
C LEU A 149 0.54 -13.01 -12.04
N GLU A 150 0.84 -14.21 -12.54
CA GLU A 150 0.44 -15.45 -11.86
C GLU A 150 1.66 -16.24 -11.35
N PRO A 151 1.95 -16.21 -10.04
CA PRO A 151 3.01 -17.02 -9.43
C PRO A 151 2.89 -18.51 -9.76
N PHE A 152 1.67 -19.06 -9.89
CA PHE A 152 1.47 -20.48 -10.17
C PHE A 152 1.90 -20.93 -11.58
N MET A 153 2.31 -20.00 -12.44
CA MET A 153 3.00 -20.37 -13.69
C MET A 153 4.34 -21.06 -13.43
N GLU A 154 4.97 -20.79 -12.27
CA GLU A 154 6.31 -21.27 -11.91
C GLU A 154 6.43 -21.49 -10.37
N ILE A 155 5.39 -22.03 -9.74
CA ILE A 155 5.24 -22.05 -8.26
C ILE A 155 6.38 -22.78 -7.55
N GLU A 156 6.96 -23.80 -8.18
CA GLU A 156 8.02 -24.62 -7.62
C GLU A 156 9.29 -23.82 -7.32
N LYS A 157 9.51 -22.72 -8.07
CA LYS A 157 10.61 -21.79 -7.82
C LYS A 157 10.41 -21.00 -6.53
N TYR A 158 9.17 -20.82 -6.07
CA TYR A 158 8.85 -19.99 -4.91
C TYR A 158 9.15 -20.69 -3.58
N TYR A 159 9.18 -22.03 -3.53
CA TYR A 159 9.32 -22.76 -2.27
C TYR A 159 10.62 -22.44 -1.53
N SER A 160 11.74 -22.33 -2.24
CA SER A 160 13.03 -22.02 -1.63
C SER A 160 13.08 -20.59 -1.08
N ILE A 161 12.57 -19.61 -1.82
CA ILE A 161 12.55 -18.21 -1.37
C ILE A 161 11.58 -18.04 -0.19
N ILE A 162 10.42 -18.68 -0.21
CA ILE A 162 9.44 -18.66 0.89
C ILE A 162 10.07 -19.20 2.16
N LYS A 163 10.81 -20.31 2.06
CA LYS A 163 11.52 -20.89 3.19
C LYS A 163 12.54 -19.92 3.80
N ARG A 164 13.35 -19.26 2.98
CA ARG A 164 14.35 -18.27 3.44
C ARG A 164 13.70 -17.12 4.22
N PHE A 165 12.59 -16.58 3.72
CA PHE A 165 11.86 -15.51 4.44
C PHE A 165 11.13 -16.03 5.69
N SER A 166 10.64 -17.28 5.67
CA SER A 166 10.04 -17.93 6.83
C SER A 166 11.05 -18.15 7.95
N ASP A 167 12.23 -18.66 7.61
CA ASP A 167 13.37 -18.85 8.53
C ASP A 167 13.83 -17.50 9.12
N ALA A 168 13.72 -16.41 8.34
CA ALA A 168 14.00 -15.06 8.79
C ALA A 168 12.87 -14.42 9.63
N GLN A 169 11.74 -15.12 9.83
CA GLN A 169 10.53 -14.70 10.55
C GLN A 169 9.83 -13.47 9.95
N VAL A 170 9.87 -13.34 8.63
CA VAL A 170 9.18 -12.28 7.89
C VAL A 170 7.75 -12.72 7.59
N TYR A 171 6.75 -11.85 7.80
CA TYR A 171 5.37 -12.17 7.41
C TYR A 171 5.24 -12.22 5.88
N GLN A 172 4.57 -13.25 5.36
CA GLN A 172 4.49 -13.49 3.92
C GLN A 172 3.04 -13.49 3.45
N HIS A 173 2.82 -13.08 2.20
CA HIS A 173 1.53 -13.16 1.53
C HIS A 173 1.73 -13.47 0.05
N LEU A 174 0.98 -14.40 -0.52
CA LEU A 174 1.04 -14.72 -1.95
C LEU A 174 -0.31 -14.45 -2.59
N TYR A 175 -0.31 -13.68 -3.68
CA TYR A 175 -1.50 -13.48 -4.51
C TYR A 175 -1.52 -14.49 -5.67
N THR A 176 -2.66 -15.12 -5.89
CA THR A 176 -2.91 -15.99 -7.05
C THR A 176 -4.33 -15.77 -7.56
N ASN A 177 -4.53 -15.95 -8.86
CA ASN A 177 -5.86 -16.02 -9.47
C ASN A 177 -6.57 -17.35 -9.18
N GLY A 178 -5.87 -18.34 -8.61
CA GLY A 178 -6.41 -19.60 -8.12
C GLY A 178 -6.71 -20.66 -9.18
N THR A 179 -6.59 -20.34 -10.47
CA THR A 179 -6.96 -21.27 -11.56
C THR A 179 -5.96 -22.41 -11.78
N LEU A 180 -4.73 -22.25 -11.29
CA LEU A 180 -3.65 -23.24 -11.38
C LEU A 180 -3.32 -23.87 -10.03
N ALA A 181 -4.01 -23.47 -8.96
CA ALA A 181 -3.75 -24.01 -7.64
C ALA A 181 -4.27 -25.45 -7.51
N THR A 182 -3.43 -26.32 -6.96
CA THR A 182 -3.78 -27.71 -6.65
C THR A 182 -3.58 -27.97 -5.15
N GLU A 183 -4.14 -29.05 -4.62
CA GLU A 183 -3.94 -29.40 -3.22
C GLU A 183 -2.46 -29.64 -2.91
N GLU A 184 -1.72 -30.27 -3.82
CA GLU A 184 -0.29 -30.57 -3.67
C GLU A 184 0.55 -29.30 -3.63
N THR A 185 0.30 -28.36 -4.53
CA THR A 185 1.04 -27.09 -4.59
C THR A 185 0.73 -26.22 -3.37
N LEU A 186 -0.52 -26.21 -2.89
CA LEU A 186 -0.89 -25.51 -1.66
C LEU A 186 -0.25 -26.14 -0.40
N LYS A 187 -0.16 -27.47 -0.32
CA LYS A 187 0.57 -28.16 0.75
C LYS A 187 2.06 -27.81 0.73
N ALA A 188 2.69 -27.83 -0.44
CA ALA A 188 4.10 -27.48 -0.59
C ALA A 188 4.40 -26.03 -0.17
N LEU A 189 3.50 -25.08 -0.44
CA LEU A 189 3.61 -23.71 0.07
C LEU A 189 3.56 -23.66 1.61
N GLY A 190 2.64 -24.40 2.22
CA GLY A 190 2.56 -24.51 3.68
C GLY A 190 3.80 -25.15 4.30
N GLU A 191 4.35 -26.20 3.68
CA GLU A 191 5.59 -26.86 4.08
C GLU A 191 6.82 -25.96 3.92
N ALA A 192 6.82 -25.09 2.90
CA ALA A 192 7.85 -24.06 2.71
C ALA A 192 7.74 -22.94 3.76
N GLY A 193 6.61 -22.80 4.45
CA GLY A 193 6.42 -21.84 5.52
C GLY A 193 5.77 -20.52 5.10
N LEU A 194 4.90 -20.56 4.08
CA LEU A 194 3.98 -19.47 3.73
C LEU A 194 2.81 -19.42 4.74
#